data_AF-A0A965IPC1-F1
#
_entry.id   AF-A0A965IPC1-F1
#
_cell.length_a   1.000
_cell.length_b   1.000
_cell.length_c   1.000
_cell.angle_alpha   90.00
_cell.angle_beta   90.00
_cell.angle_gamma   90.00
#
_symmetry.space_group_name_H-M   'P 1'
#
loop_
_entity.id
_entity.type
_entity.pdbx_description
1 polymer ?
#
loop_
_entity_poly.entity_id
_entity_poly.type
_entity_poly.pdbx_seq_one_letter_code
_entity_poly.pdbx_strand_id
1 'polypeptide(L)'
;MLALRVLLSLALGVASVASLKPAGHQVVESALGGGRVTLGVGGCHRVIPLIATGWALCPRCRVVAAYFSGVNPVDPAAQRGVEHARPEDIHAQSPWRVEWVEATGSTNDDLSAKAHAGEPAGLVIATCDQTAGHGRLGRTWTAPAGSALAMSVLVRPQRDTTAWSLLPLLGGMAVQGALATYGLGDDARLKWPNDVVMTSDELKISGVLCIAAQGAVVMGMGINTAMTHEQLPVLQATSMHLQGVEAYAQDVCDQVLAALSELLAMFEAGEDAALLERYRSLSATLGRQVRAHTPSGDVIGRAADIASDGALVIETDEGSAVVSAADVIHLRAH
;
A
#
# COMPACT_ATOMS: atom_id res chain seq x y z
N MET A 1 3.21 -29.86 10.90
CA MET A 1 2.60 -30.70 9.83
C MET A 1 1.13 -31.05 10.07
N LEU A 2 0.67 -31.32 11.31
CA LEU A 2 -0.75 -31.58 11.58
C LEU A 2 -1.65 -30.35 11.36
N ALA A 3 -1.20 -29.15 11.73
CA ALA A 3 -1.94 -27.88 11.53
C ALA A 3 -2.15 -27.54 10.05
N LEU A 4 -1.20 -27.89 9.17
CA LEU A 4 -1.28 -27.62 7.73
C LEU A 4 -2.30 -28.51 7.01
N ARG A 5 -2.51 -29.76 7.50
CA ARG A 5 -3.55 -30.66 6.98
C ARG A 5 -4.96 -30.25 7.38
N VAL A 6 -5.13 -29.61 8.53
CA VAL A 6 -6.43 -29.08 8.99
C VAL A 6 -6.85 -27.85 8.18
N LEU A 7 -5.88 -27.00 7.81
CA LEU A 7 -6.10 -25.79 7.00
C LEU A 7 -6.60 -26.11 5.58
N LEU A 8 -6.12 -27.19 4.95
CA LEU A 8 -6.55 -27.56 3.60
C LEU A 8 -7.98 -28.16 3.56
N SER A 9 -8.40 -28.86 4.61
CA SER A 9 -9.73 -29.51 4.64
C SER A 9 -10.89 -28.54 4.91
N LEU A 10 -10.63 -27.41 5.59
CA LEU A 10 -11.62 -26.35 5.82
C LEU A 10 -11.79 -25.43 4.60
N ALA A 11 -10.72 -25.17 3.84
CA ALA A 11 -10.78 -24.37 2.61
C ALA A 11 -11.51 -25.08 1.46
N LEU A 12 -11.56 -26.42 1.47
CA LEU A 12 -12.23 -27.25 0.46
C LEU A 12 -13.65 -27.70 0.84
N GLY A 13 -14.18 -27.24 1.98
CA GLY A 13 -15.58 -27.49 2.38
C GLY A 13 -15.94 -28.94 2.75
N VAL A 14 -14.96 -29.78 3.11
CA VAL A 14 -15.18 -31.24 3.27
C VAL A 14 -15.47 -31.66 4.73
N ALA A 15 -15.49 -30.74 5.70
CA ALA A 15 -15.82 -31.07 7.11
C ALA A 15 -16.46 -29.90 7.88
N SER A 16 -17.43 -30.20 8.76
CA SER A 16 -17.97 -29.22 9.72
C SER A 16 -17.04 -29.07 10.95
N VAL A 17 -17.03 -27.88 11.54
CA VAL A 17 -16.16 -27.49 12.68
C VAL A 17 -16.23 -28.46 13.88
N ALA A 18 -17.29 -29.25 13.99
CA ALA A 18 -17.47 -30.22 15.08
C ALA A 18 -16.52 -31.44 15.02
N SER A 19 -15.92 -31.76 13.87
CA SER A 19 -15.14 -33.01 13.69
C SER A 19 -13.62 -32.86 13.87
N LEU A 20 -13.12 -31.67 14.19
CA LEU A 20 -11.68 -31.40 14.38
C LEU A 20 -11.38 -31.05 15.85
N LYS A 21 -11.43 -32.04 16.74
CA LYS A 21 -10.89 -31.92 18.10
C LYS A 21 -9.50 -32.57 18.18
N PRO A 22 -8.41 -31.80 18.38
CA PRO A 22 -7.19 -32.36 18.95
C PRO A 22 -7.48 -32.71 20.41
N ALA A 23 -7.12 -33.91 20.85
CA ALA A 23 -7.27 -34.33 22.24
C ALA A 23 -6.63 -33.30 23.19
N GLY A 24 -7.42 -32.77 24.13
CA GLY A 24 -6.93 -31.92 25.24
C GLY A 24 -7.18 -30.41 25.15
N HIS A 25 -7.81 -29.89 24.08
CA HIS A 25 -8.09 -28.44 23.95
C HIS A 25 -9.60 -28.15 24.11
N GLN A 26 -9.97 -27.38 25.14
CA GLN A 26 -11.31 -26.83 25.29
C GLN A 26 -11.36 -25.43 24.71
N VAL A 27 -12.22 -25.21 23.72
CA VAL A 27 -12.68 -23.86 23.35
C VAL A 27 -13.87 -23.57 24.24
N VAL A 28 -13.73 -22.63 25.18
CA VAL A 28 -14.83 -22.18 26.03
C VAL A 28 -15.30 -20.84 25.48
N GLU A 29 -16.52 -20.82 24.97
CA GLU A 29 -17.20 -19.61 24.52
C GLU A 29 -18.10 -19.13 25.66
N SER A 30 -17.75 -18.02 26.30
CA SER A 30 -18.65 -17.34 27.24
C SER A 30 -18.93 -15.94 26.72
N ALA A 31 -20.14 -15.73 26.20
CA ALA A 31 -20.61 -14.42 25.80
C ALA A 31 -20.80 -13.56 27.06
N LEU A 32 -19.98 -12.52 27.21
CA LEU A 32 -20.28 -11.42 28.12
C LEU A 32 -21.08 -10.41 27.29
N GLY A 33 -22.31 -10.10 27.71
CA GLY A 33 -23.13 -9.08 27.06
C GLY A 33 -22.35 -7.77 26.85
N GLY A 34 -22.55 -7.12 25.70
CA GLY A 34 -21.90 -5.84 25.36
C GLY A 34 -20.85 -5.90 24.24
N GLY A 35 -20.92 -6.87 23.32
CA GLY A 35 -20.07 -6.89 22.12
C GLY A 35 -18.61 -7.27 22.38
N ARG A 36 -18.35 -8.16 23.35
CA ARG A 36 -17.00 -8.70 23.63
C ARG A 36 -17.05 -10.22 23.80
N VAL A 37 -16.03 -10.92 23.31
CA VAL A 37 -15.86 -12.38 23.48
C VAL A 37 -14.58 -12.66 24.27
N THR A 38 -14.62 -13.64 25.16
CA THR A 38 -13.43 -14.14 25.86
C THR A 38 -12.99 -15.46 25.23
N LEU A 39 -11.75 -15.53 24.76
CA LEU A 39 -11.14 -16.76 24.25
C LEU A 39 -10.16 -17.33 25.25
N GLY A 40 -10.37 -18.60 25.60
CA GLY A 40 -9.50 -19.38 26.47
C GLY A 40 -8.82 -20.51 25.71
N VAL A 41 -7.49 -20.59 25.75
CA VAL A 41 -6.74 -21.77 25.27
C VAL A 41 -5.61 -22.10 26.25
N GLY A 42 -5.63 -23.31 26.82
CA GLY A 42 -4.55 -23.81 27.69
C GLY A 42 -4.31 -22.97 28.96
N GLY A 43 -5.36 -22.39 29.55
CA GLY A 43 -5.27 -21.55 30.75
C GLY A 43 -4.99 -20.06 30.48
N CYS A 44 -4.77 -19.65 29.22
CA CYS A 44 -4.62 -18.26 28.83
C CYS A 44 -5.96 -17.69 28.34
N HIS A 45 -6.39 -16.53 28.86
CA HIS A 45 -7.68 -15.90 28.54
C HIS A 45 -7.48 -14.49 27.97
N ARG A 46 -8.23 -14.12 26.92
CA ARG A 46 -8.21 -12.75 26.35
C ARG A 46 -9.61 -12.29 25.99
N VAL A 47 -9.95 -11.04 26.34
CA VAL A 47 -11.22 -10.39 26.00
C VAL A 47 -11.02 -9.53 24.76
N ILE A 48 -11.88 -9.68 23.75
CA ILE A 48 -11.74 -9.02 22.44
C ILE A 48 -13.08 -8.36 22.04
N PRO A 49 -13.07 -7.11 21.55
CA PRO A 49 -14.27 -6.45 21.03
C PRO A 49 -14.72 -6.99 19.67
N LEU A 50 -16.02 -7.20 19.50
CA LEU A 50 -16.70 -7.62 18.26
C LEU A 50 -16.87 -6.42 17.31
N ILE A 51 -15.78 -5.87 16.78
CA ILE A 51 -15.81 -4.89 15.69
C ILE A 51 -14.49 -4.99 14.91
N ALA A 52 -14.33 -6.09 14.17
CA ALA A 52 -13.40 -6.24 13.05
C ALA A 52 -13.52 -7.67 12.46
N THR A 53 -13.52 -7.79 11.14
CA THR A 53 -13.09 -9.00 10.45
C THR A 53 -11.57 -9.04 10.50
N GLY A 54 -10.98 -10.12 11.00
CA GLY A 54 -9.52 -10.21 11.13
C GLY A 54 -9.04 -11.45 11.85
N TRP A 55 -7.72 -11.63 11.81
CA TRP A 55 -7.00 -12.73 12.42
C TRP A 55 -6.24 -12.23 13.64
N ALA A 56 -6.35 -12.92 14.78
CA ALA A 56 -5.54 -12.61 15.96
C ALA A 56 -4.57 -13.76 16.26
N LEU A 57 -3.27 -13.43 16.32
CA LEU A 57 -2.22 -14.34 16.78
C LEU A 57 -1.91 -14.08 18.26
N CYS A 58 -1.93 -15.11 19.10
CA CYS A 58 -1.41 -14.99 20.47
C CYS A 58 0.12 -15.19 20.45
N PRO A 59 0.94 -14.19 20.83
CA PRO A 59 2.40 -14.33 20.79
C PRO A 59 2.94 -15.34 21.81
N ARG A 60 2.15 -15.72 22.83
CA ARG A 60 2.58 -16.64 23.89
C ARG A 60 2.26 -18.11 23.61
N CYS A 61 1.16 -18.42 22.91
CA CYS A 61 0.75 -19.80 22.60
C CYS A 61 0.62 -20.11 21.10
N ARG A 62 0.90 -19.15 20.21
CA ARG A 62 0.87 -19.27 18.73
C ARG A 62 -0.45 -19.78 18.14
N VAL A 63 -1.56 -19.62 18.87
CA VAL A 63 -2.90 -19.96 18.37
C VAL A 63 -3.43 -18.82 17.50
N VAL A 64 -4.07 -19.19 16.39
CA VAL A 64 -4.72 -18.31 15.42
C VAL A 64 -6.24 -18.43 15.60
N ALA A 65 -6.93 -17.30 15.78
CA ALA A 65 -8.39 -17.24 15.77
C ALA A 65 -8.87 -16.34 14.62
N ALA A 66 -9.85 -16.84 13.86
CA ALA A 66 -10.58 -16.09 12.83
C ALA A 66 -11.95 -15.68 13.38
N TYR A 67 -12.42 -14.47 13.05
CA TYR A 67 -13.77 -14.02 13.38
C TYR A 67 -14.49 -13.57 12.12
N PHE A 68 -15.76 -13.95 12.02
CA PHE A 68 -16.68 -13.50 10.98
C PHE A 68 -17.67 -12.51 11.61
N SER A 69 -17.92 -11.40 10.92
CA SER A 69 -19.04 -10.53 11.26
C SER A 69 -20.35 -11.26 10.98
N GLY A 70 -21.24 -11.27 11.97
CA GLY A 70 -22.66 -11.57 11.75
C GLY A 70 -23.05 -13.04 11.79
N VAL A 71 -22.92 -13.69 12.96
CA VAL A 71 -23.88 -14.73 13.36
C VAL A 71 -24.16 -14.56 14.85
N ASN A 72 -25.24 -13.86 15.18
CA ASN A 72 -25.89 -14.07 16.48
C ASN A 72 -26.48 -15.49 16.43
N PRO A 73 -26.31 -16.35 17.44
CA PRO A 73 -26.84 -17.71 17.35
C PRO A 73 -28.35 -17.68 17.60
N VAL A 74 -29.18 -17.41 16.58
CA VAL A 74 -30.63 -17.54 16.73
C VAL A 74 -31.36 -17.97 15.45
N ASP A 75 -32.22 -18.99 15.64
CA ASP A 75 -33.42 -19.39 14.90
C ASP A 75 -33.30 -19.81 13.41
N PRO A 76 -33.39 -21.12 13.11
CA PRO A 76 -33.44 -21.66 11.74
C PRO A 76 -34.62 -21.16 10.88
N ALA A 77 -35.64 -20.51 11.45
CA ALA A 77 -36.83 -20.08 10.70
C ALA A 77 -36.64 -18.77 9.91
N ALA A 78 -35.61 -17.96 10.20
CA ALA A 78 -35.43 -16.63 9.61
C ALA A 78 -34.64 -16.58 8.28
N GLN A 79 -34.07 -17.69 7.81
CA GLN A 79 -33.21 -17.73 6.61
C GLN A 79 -33.94 -17.99 5.28
N ARG A 80 -35.14 -17.45 5.09
CA ARG A 80 -35.73 -17.37 3.75
C ARG A 80 -35.64 -15.94 3.25
N GLY A 81 -34.52 -15.61 2.60
CA GLY A 81 -34.42 -14.41 1.75
C GLY A 81 -33.15 -13.56 1.83
N VAL A 82 -32.06 -14.00 2.46
CA VAL A 82 -30.79 -13.24 2.46
C VAL A 82 -29.77 -13.96 1.60
N GLU A 83 -29.55 -13.48 0.38
CA GLU A 83 -28.39 -13.87 -0.43
C GLU A 83 -27.12 -13.34 0.24
N HIS A 84 -26.19 -14.24 0.56
CA HIS A 84 -24.84 -13.86 0.95
C HIS A 84 -24.02 -13.60 -0.31
N ALA A 85 -23.45 -12.40 -0.40
CA ALA A 85 -22.48 -12.06 -1.43
C ALA A 85 -21.27 -13.01 -1.31
N ARG A 86 -20.93 -13.68 -2.40
CA ARG A 86 -19.77 -14.58 -2.53
C ARG A 86 -18.49 -13.74 -2.64
N PRO A 87 -17.29 -14.28 -2.38
CA PRO A 87 -16.02 -13.55 -2.56
C PRO A 87 -15.83 -12.97 -3.97
N GLU A 88 -16.39 -13.65 -4.97
CA GLU A 88 -16.50 -13.23 -6.37
C GLU A 88 -17.38 -11.97 -6.57
N ASP A 89 -18.24 -11.62 -5.61
CA ASP A 89 -19.07 -10.40 -5.62
C ASP A 89 -18.33 -9.18 -5.04
N ILE A 90 -17.21 -9.35 -4.32
CA ILE A 90 -16.37 -8.24 -3.83
C ILE A 90 -15.53 -7.65 -4.98
N HIS A 91 -15.09 -8.49 -5.92
CA HIS A 91 -14.42 -8.04 -7.15
C HIS A 91 -15.37 -7.36 -8.14
N ALA A 92 -16.69 -7.53 -7.98
CA ALA A 92 -17.69 -6.93 -8.86
C ALA A 92 -17.92 -5.42 -8.64
N GLN A 93 -17.27 -4.80 -7.64
CA GLN A 93 -17.44 -3.37 -7.31
C GLN A 93 -16.13 -2.56 -7.26
N SER A 94 -14.98 -3.18 -7.54
CA SER A 94 -13.72 -2.45 -7.65
C SER A 94 -13.71 -1.57 -8.90
N PRO A 95 -13.34 -0.28 -8.82
CA PRO A 95 -13.19 0.55 -10.02
C PRO A 95 -11.97 0.12 -10.87
N TRP A 96 -11.16 -0.81 -10.38
CA TRP A 96 -9.93 -1.25 -11.01
C TRP A 96 -10.12 -2.48 -11.88
N ARG A 97 -9.67 -2.39 -13.13
CA ARG A 97 -9.45 -3.55 -14.02
C ARG A 97 -7.95 -3.82 -14.06
N VAL A 98 -7.51 -4.91 -13.47
CA VAL A 98 -6.09 -5.26 -13.38
C VAL A 98 -5.71 -6.26 -14.47
N GLU A 99 -4.80 -5.85 -15.35
CA GLU A 99 -4.17 -6.69 -16.35
C GLU A 99 -2.77 -7.09 -15.86
N TRP A 100 -2.62 -8.34 -15.43
CA TRP A 100 -1.31 -8.92 -15.13
C TRP A 100 -0.65 -9.39 -16.42
N VAL A 101 0.49 -8.80 -16.76
CA VAL A 101 1.31 -9.21 -17.89
C VAL A 101 2.54 -9.96 -17.39
N GLU A 102 2.94 -11.00 -18.14
CA GLU A 102 4.09 -11.84 -17.76
C GLU A 102 5.36 -11.01 -17.68
N ALA A 103 5.64 -10.20 -18.71
CA ALA A 103 6.74 -9.25 -18.76
C ALA A 103 6.40 -8.06 -19.66
N THR A 104 7.03 -6.92 -19.42
CA THR A 104 6.96 -5.74 -20.31
C THR A 104 8.24 -4.90 -20.24
N GLY A 105 8.42 -3.98 -21.20
CA GLY A 105 9.41 -2.92 -21.11
C GLY A 105 9.09 -1.97 -19.95
N SER A 106 7.90 -1.36 -19.97
CA SER A 106 7.48 -0.38 -18.96
C SER A 106 5.96 -0.37 -18.85
N THR A 107 5.42 -0.64 -17.66
CA THR A 107 3.97 -0.55 -17.40
C THR A 107 3.45 0.87 -17.64
N ASN A 108 4.29 1.89 -17.44
CA ASN A 108 3.95 3.27 -17.74
C ASN A 108 3.81 3.52 -19.24
N ASP A 109 4.69 2.95 -20.06
CA ASP A 109 4.70 3.17 -21.50
C ASP A 109 3.50 2.47 -22.14
N ASP A 110 3.25 1.22 -21.74
CA ASP A 110 2.09 0.44 -22.19
C ASP A 110 0.78 1.16 -21.85
N LEU A 111 0.64 1.61 -20.60
CA LEU A 111 -0.59 2.25 -20.16
C LEU A 111 -0.74 3.66 -20.73
N SER A 112 0.37 4.36 -20.99
CA SER A 112 0.35 5.63 -21.72
C SER A 112 -0.15 5.42 -23.15
N ALA A 113 0.31 4.38 -23.85
CA ALA A 113 -0.17 4.06 -25.20
C ALA A 113 -1.68 3.78 -25.20
N LYS A 114 -2.19 3.01 -24.22
CA LYS A 114 -3.63 2.76 -24.06
C LYS A 114 -4.41 4.04 -23.74
N ALA A 115 -3.86 4.93 -22.89
CA ALA A 115 -4.48 6.21 -22.57
C ALA A 115 -4.64 7.11 -23.82
N HIS A 116 -3.63 7.14 -24.70
CA HIS A 116 -3.68 7.84 -25.99
C HIS A 116 -4.69 7.22 -26.96
N ALA A 117 -4.95 5.91 -26.84
CA ALA A 117 -5.97 5.21 -27.61
C ALA A 117 -7.40 5.39 -27.04
N GLY A 118 -7.57 6.16 -25.96
CA GLY A 118 -8.89 6.47 -25.39
C GLY A 118 -9.34 5.53 -24.27
N GLU A 119 -8.44 4.72 -23.71
CA GLU A 119 -8.77 3.83 -22.59
C GLU A 119 -9.37 4.63 -21.40
N PRO A 120 -10.49 4.16 -20.80
CA PRO A 120 -11.08 4.78 -19.62
C PRO A 120 -10.19 4.68 -18.38
N ALA A 121 -10.46 5.51 -17.38
CA ALA A 121 -9.82 5.41 -16.07
C ALA A 121 -10.08 4.04 -15.42
N GLY A 122 -9.19 3.65 -14.51
CA GLY A 122 -9.32 2.41 -13.74
C GLY A 122 -8.60 1.21 -14.34
N LEU A 123 -8.03 1.31 -15.54
CA LEU A 123 -7.12 0.27 -16.04
C LEU A 123 -5.81 0.30 -15.25
N VAL A 124 -5.36 -0.88 -14.83
CA VAL A 124 -4.09 -1.13 -14.16
C VAL A 124 -3.31 -2.16 -14.97
N ILE A 125 -2.05 -1.88 -15.29
CA ILE A 125 -1.12 -2.89 -15.81
C ILE A 125 -0.13 -3.22 -14.70
N ALA A 126 0.04 -4.50 -14.40
CA ALA A 126 0.96 -4.97 -13.37
C ALA A 126 1.83 -6.12 -13.88
N THR A 127 3.08 -6.15 -13.45
CA THR A 127 4.03 -7.22 -13.77
C THR A 127 5.04 -7.39 -12.63
N CYS A 128 5.68 -8.55 -12.60
CA CYS A 128 6.87 -8.78 -11.79
C CYS A 128 8.16 -8.83 -12.63
N ASP A 129 8.09 -8.59 -13.94
CA ASP A 129 9.23 -8.60 -14.86
C ASP A 129 9.19 -7.38 -15.80
N GLN A 130 9.68 -6.25 -15.29
CA GLN A 130 9.79 -5.01 -16.04
C GLN A 130 11.24 -4.78 -16.47
N THR A 131 11.48 -4.76 -17.78
CA THR A 131 12.82 -4.85 -18.38
C THR A 131 13.43 -3.50 -18.80
N ALA A 132 12.61 -2.46 -18.93
CA ALA A 132 13.00 -1.10 -19.35
C ALA A 132 12.29 -0.02 -18.51
N GLY A 133 12.23 -0.24 -17.19
CA GLY A 133 11.56 0.66 -16.26
C GLY A 133 12.17 2.05 -16.19
N HIS A 134 11.32 3.07 -16.07
CA HIS A 134 11.73 4.47 -15.97
C HIS A 134 11.67 4.98 -14.54
N GLY A 135 12.65 5.78 -14.18
CA GLY A 135 12.65 6.66 -13.01
C GLY A 135 12.65 8.13 -13.44
N ARG A 136 12.55 9.03 -12.45
CA ARG A 136 12.66 10.47 -12.72
C ARG A 136 14.01 10.86 -13.28
N LEU A 137 14.03 11.95 -14.04
CA LEU A 137 15.23 12.58 -14.61
C LEU A 137 16.03 11.64 -15.51
N GLY A 138 15.35 10.75 -16.24
CA GLY A 138 15.97 9.81 -17.17
C GLY A 138 16.72 8.65 -16.51
N ARG A 139 16.58 8.46 -15.20
CA ARG A 139 17.14 7.28 -14.51
C ARG A 139 16.36 6.03 -14.90
N THR A 140 17.03 4.88 -14.87
CA THR A 140 16.38 3.58 -15.07
C THR A 140 15.96 3.00 -13.73
N TRP A 141 14.77 2.40 -13.67
CA TRP A 141 14.34 1.54 -12.58
C TRP A 141 14.52 0.09 -13.00
N THR A 142 15.28 -0.69 -12.22
CA THR A 142 15.63 -2.07 -12.54
C THR A 142 15.33 -2.98 -11.37
N ALA A 143 14.84 -4.18 -11.68
CA ALA A 143 14.57 -5.23 -10.73
C ALA A 143 14.74 -6.59 -11.41
N PRO A 144 15.35 -7.59 -10.77
CA PRO A 144 15.28 -8.97 -11.25
C PRO A 144 13.83 -9.46 -11.36
N ALA A 145 13.56 -10.32 -12.34
CA ALA A 145 12.24 -10.91 -12.53
C ALA A 145 11.73 -11.58 -11.23
N GLY A 146 10.48 -11.32 -10.87
CA GLY A 146 9.82 -11.85 -9.67
C GLY A 146 10.18 -11.12 -8.36
N SER A 147 11.13 -10.18 -8.36
CA SER A 147 11.66 -9.57 -7.13
C SER A 147 11.00 -8.25 -6.73
N ALA A 148 10.21 -7.65 -7.62
CA ALA A 148 9.50 -6.41 -7.38
C ALA A 148 8.17 -6.38 -8.15
N LEU A 149 7.20 -5.67 -7.60
CA LEU A 149 5.97 -5.31 -8.31
C LEU A 149 6.21 -4.01 -9.08
N ALA A 150 6.04 -4.05 -10.40
CA ALA A 150 5.85 -2.86 -11.21
C ALA A 150 4.37 -2.78 -11.59
N MET A 151 3.71 -1.67 -11.24
CA MET A 151 2.33 -1.43 -11.61
C MET A 151 2.13 0.01 -12.07
N SER A 152 1.22 0.22 -13.02
CA SER A 152 0.78 1.54 -13.44
C SER A 152 -0.73 1.61 -13.46
N VAL A 153 -1.26 2.74 -12.99
CA VAL A 153 -2.70 2.99 -12.91
C VAL A 153 -3.08 4.18 -13.80
N LEU A 154 -4.13 4.01 -14.60
CA LEU A 154 -4.67 5.07 -15.45
C LEU A 154 -5.74 5.86 -14.71
N VAL A 155 -5.44 7.12 -14.42
CA VAL A 155 -6.34 8.06 -13.77
C VAL A 155 -6.75 9.13 -14.78
N ARG A 156 -8.03 9.49 -14.81
CA ARG A 156 -8.54 10.65 -15.57
C ARG A 156 -9.16 11.64 -14.60
N PRO A 157 -8.34 12.51 -13.97
CA PRO A 157 -8.83 13.46 -12.99
C PRO A 157 -9.94 14.35 -13.56
N GLN A 158 -10.99 14.62 -12.77
CA GLN A 158 -12.01 15.62 -13.15
C GLN A 158 -11.58 17.03 -12.75
N ARG A 159 -10.55 17.12 -11.91
CA ARG A 159 -9.93 18.35 -11.39
C ARG A 159 -9.02 19.00 -12.43
N ASP A 160 -8.86 20.33 -12.31
CA ASP A 160 -7.92 21.10 -13.13
C ASP A 160 -6.49 20.54 -13.07
N THR A 161 -5.73 20.71 -14.16
CA THR A 161 -4.37 20.18 -14.29
C THR A 161 -3.40 20.71 -13.24
N THR A 162 -3.70 21.86 -12.63
CA THR A 162 -2.94 22.43 -11.51
C THR A 162 -3.00 21.54 -10.26
N ALA A 163 -4.07 20.78 -10.05
CA ALA A 163 -4.21 19.86 -8.92
C ALA A 163 -3.44 18.54 -9.14
N TRP A 164 -3.05 18.23 -10.39
CA TRP A 164 -2.43 16.95 -10.73
C TRP A 164 -1.04 16.77 -10.10
N SER A 165 -0.40 17.86 -9.66
CA SER A 165 0.85 17.84 -8.89
C SER A 165 0.74 17.10 -7.56
N LEU A 166 -0.47 16.90 -7.04
CA LEU A 166 -0.71 16.10 -5.82
C LEU A 166 -0.67 14.59 -6.07
N LEU A 167 -0.90 14.13 -7.30
CA LEU A 167 -1.04 12.70 -7.62
C LEU A 167 0.20 11.86 -7.25
N PRO A 168 1.45 12.29 -7.48
CA PRO A 168 2.63 11.55 -7.00
C PRO A 168 2.63 11.36 -5.47
N LEU A 169 2.15 12.35 -4.72
CA LEU A 169 2.05 12.27 -3.25
C LEU A 169 1.00 11.24 -2.83
N LEU A 170 -0.13 11.18 -3.56
CA LEU A 170 -1.16 10.17 -3.34
C LEU A 170 -0.65 8.75 -3.63
N GLY A 171 0.11 8.56 -4.72
CA GLY A 171 0.73 7.28 -5.03
C GLY A 171 1.67 6.81 -3.90
N GLY A 172 2.48 7.73 -3.36
CA GLY A 172 3.34 7.43 -2.21
C GLY A 172 2.54 7.05 -0.96
N MET A 173 1.48 7.79 -0.65
CA MET A 173 0.57 7.48 0.46
C MET A 173 -0.14 6.14 0.27
N ALA A 174 -0.55 5.78 -0.95
CA ALA A 174 -1.18 4.50 -1.24
C ALA A 174 -0.22 3.34 -0.98
N VAL A 175 1.04 3.46 -1.42
CA VAL A 175 2.09 2.46 -1.13
C VAL A 175 2.37 2.38 0.37
N GLN A 176 2.49 3.52 1.07
CA GLN A 176 2.69 3.52 2.52
C GLN A 176 1.51 2.84 3.25
N GLY A 177 0.27 3.10 2.82
CA GLY A 177 -0.93 2.45 3.33
C GLY A 177 -0.89 0.94 3.12
N ALA A 178 -0.48 0.48 1.94
CA ALA A 178 -0.30 -0.94 1.65
C ALA A 178 0.75 -1.58 2.57
N LEU A 179 1.93 -0.96 2.73
CA LEU A 179 2.98 -1.43 3.63
C LEU A 179 2.53 -1.49 5.10
N ALA A 180 1.64 -0.58 5.52
CA ALA A 180 1.07 -0.60 6.86
C ALA A 180 0.27 -1.88 7.16
N THR A 181 -0.40 -2.46 6.16
CA THR A 181 -1.14 -3.73 6.32
C THR A 181 -0.22 -4.92 6.61
N TYR A 182 1.07 -4.80 6.29
CA TYR A 182 2.12 -5.78 6.59
C TYR A 182 2.89 -5.46 7.88
N GLY A 183 2.44 -4.49 8.69
CA GLY A 183 3.11 -4.11 9.93
C GLY A 183 4.32 -3.19 9.75
N LEU A 184 4.54 -2.65 8.55
CA LEU A 184 5.64 -1.73 8.24
C LEU A 184 5.23 -0.25 8.37
N GLY A 185 3.98 0.04 8.78
CA GLY A 185 3.39 1.38 8.74
C GLY A 185 4.08 2.40 9.67
N ASP A 186 4.62 1.92 10.79
CA ASP A 186 5.33 2.78 11.74
C ASP A 186 6.71 3.22 11.24
N ASP A 187 7.29 2.52 10.26
CA ASP A 187 8.64 2.82 9.74
C ASP A 187 8.62 3.36 8.29
N ALA A 188 7.66 2.92 7.47
CA ALA A 188 7.51 3.40 6.11
C ALA A 188 7.08 4.88 6.10
N ARG A 189 7.86 5.73 5.44
CA ARG A 189 7.63 7.18 5.33
C ARG A 189 7.85 7.71 3.92
N LEU A 190 7.32 8.89 3.65
CA LEU A 190 7.31 9.53 2.35
C LEU A 190 8.49 10.50 2.23
N LYS A 191 9.44 10.15 1.36
CA LYS A 191 10.50 11.06 0.95
C LYS A 191 10.02 11.83 -0.27
N TRP A 192 9.74 13.12 -0.06
CA TRP A 192 9.32 14.01 -1.13
C TRP A 192 10.34 14.00 -2.29
N PRO A 193 9.89 13.94 -3.55
CA PRO A 193 8.48 14.04 -3.96
C PRO A 193 7.76 12.70 -4.19
N ASN A 194 8.45 11.57 -4.21
CA ASN A 194 7.90 10.36 -4.84
C ASN A 194 8.63 9.06 -4.48
N ASP A 195 9.31 9.04 -3.33
CA ASP A 195 9.92 7.81 -2.81
C ASP A 195 9.24 7.42 -1.49
N VAL A 196 9.08 6.12 -1.28
CA VAL A 196 8.78 5.56 0.04
C VAL A 196 10.06 4.95 0.58
N VAL A 197 10.40 5.32 1.81
CA VAL A 197 11.63 4.91 2.49
C VAL A 197 11.29 4.27 3.83
N MET A 198 12.13 3.35 4.28
CA MET A 198 12.15 2.86 5.65
C MET A 198 13.03 3.81 6.46
N THR A 199 12.53 4.37 7.56
CA THR A 199 13.29 5.36 8.35
C THR A 199 14.34 4.73 9.25
N SER A 200 14.19 3.47 9.62
CA SER A 200 15.14 2.72 10.44
C SER A 200 16.52 2.61 9.79
N ASP A 201 16.59 2.51 8.46
CA ASP A 201 17.81 2.33 7.68
C ASP A 201 18.03 3.39 6.58
N GLU A 202 17.09 4.33 6.43
CA GLU A 202 17.05 5.35 5.37
C GLU A 202 17.03 4.76 3.93
N LEU A 203 16.54 3.54 3.76
CA LEU A 203 16.56 2.83 2.47
C LEU A 203 15.22 2.96 1.72
N LYS A 204 15.31 3.09 0.40
CA LYS A 204 14.14 3.19 -0.48
C LYS A 204 13.51 1.82 -0.72
N ILE A 205 12.21 1.69 -0.46
CA ILE A 205 11.42 0.47 -0.73
C ILE A 205 10.53 0.60 -1.97
N SER A 206 10.13 1.83 -2.33
CA SER A 206 9.28 2.08 -3.49
C SER A 206 9.53 3.45 -4.10
N GLY A 207 9.22 3.57 -5.40
CA GLY A 207 9.20 4.84 -6.13
C GLY A 207 7.93 5.01 -6.95
N VAL A 208 7.49 6.26 -7.07
CA VAL A 208 6.30 6.68 -7.84
C VAL A 208 6.73 7.52 -9.04
N LEU A 209 6.10 7.32 -10.19
CA LEU A 209 6.32 8.11 -11.40
C LEU A 209 5.01 8.40 -12.10
N CYS A 210 4.55 9.65 -12.03
CA CYS A 210 3.39 10.11 -12.80
C CYS A 210 3.82 10.68 -14.15
N ILE A 211 3.13 10.29 -15.21
CA ILE A 211 3.28 10.83 -16.57
C ILE A 211 1.91 11.33 -17.03
N ALA A 212 1.84 12.55 -17.54
CA ALA A 212 0.63 13.07 -18.17
C ALA A 212 0.45 12.45 -19.56
N ALA A 213 -0.76 11.99 -19.87
CA ALA A 213 -1.11 11.36 -21.13
C ALA A 213 -2.49 11.82 -21.59
N GLN A 214 -2.57 12.82 -22.47
CA GLN A 214 -3.81 13.35 -23.08
C GLN A 214 -5.06 13.37 -22.16
N GLY A 215 -5.12 14.34 -21.25
CA GLY A 215 -6.26 14.45 -20.32
C GLY A 215 -6.32 13.35 -19.26
N ALA A 216 -5.24 12.58 -19.11
CA ALA A 216 -5.08 11.54 -18.10
C ALA A 216 -3.70 11.64 -17.44
N VAL A 217 -3.54 10.89 -16.35
CA VAL A 217 -2.27 10.66 -15.67
C VAL A 217 -2.07 9.16 -15.52
N VAL A 218 -0.91 8.69 -15.97
CA VAL A 218 -0.44 7.33 -15.72
C VAL A 218 0.46 7.38 -14.49
N MET A 219 -0.01 6.78 -13.41
CA MET A 219 0.71 6.71 -12.13
C MET A 219 1.40 5.35 -12.00
N GLY A 220 2.72 5.34 -12.23
CA GLY A 220 3.58 4.18 -12.03
C GLY A 220 4.06 4.05 -10.60
N MET A 221 4.08 2.84 -10.07
CA MET A 221 4.57 2.49 -8.75
C MET A 221 5.42 1.24 -8.86
N GLY A 222 6.71 1.37 -8.52
CA GLY A 222 7.62 0.24 -8.36
C GLY A 222 7.80 -0.06 -6.88
N ILE A 223 7.54 -1.28 -6.44
CA ILE A 223 7.61 -1.71 -5.03
C ILE A 223 8.51 -2.92 -4.93
N ASN A 224 9.61 -2.80 -4.18
CA ASN A 224 10.55 -3.89 -3.97
C ASN A 224 9.95 -4.91 -2.99
N THR A 225 9.47 -6.04 -3.50
CA THR A 225 8.78 -7.05 -2.70
C THR A 225 9.76 -8.11 -2.19
N ALA A 226 10.43 -8.82 -3.08
CA ALA A 226 11.19 -10.04 -2.78
C ALA A 226 12.69 -9.95 -3.09
N MET A 227 13.23 -8.77 -3.41
CA MET A 227 14.68 -8.61 -3.62
C MET A 227 15.48 -9.02 -2.38
N THR A 228 16.54 -9.80 -2.62
CA THR A 228 17.62 -10.08 -1.65
C THR A 228 18.68 -8.98 -1.68
N HIS A 229 19.61 -8.98 -0.73
CA HIS A 229 20.70 -8.00 -0.68
C HIS A 229 21.54 -8.01 -1.95
N GLU A 230 21.79 -9.19 -2.52
CA GLU A 230 22.60 -9.39 -3.74
C GLU A 230 21.90 -8.88 -5.01
N GLN A 231 20.57 -8.71 -4.94
CA GLN A 231 19.73 -8.28 -6.05
C GLN A 231 19.44 -6.77 -6.07
N LEU A 232 19.78 -6.05 -4.99
CA LEU A 232 19.52 -4.63 -4.91
C LEU A 232 20.34 -3.87 -5.97
N PRO A 233 19.73 -2.99 -6.78
CA PRO A 233 20.43 -2.26 -7.83
C PRO A 233 21.38 -1.18 -7.27
N VAL A 234 21.11 -0.72 -6.04
CA VAL A 234 21.90 0.27 -5.30
C VAL A 234 21.86 -0.02 -3.81
N LEU A 235 22.89 0.42 -3.07
CA LEU A 235 22.98 0.23 -1.62
C LEU A 235 21.93 1.02 -0.84
N GLN A 236 21.29 2.02 -1.45
CA GLN A 236 20.25 2.85 -0.83
C GLN A 236 18.82 2.32 -1.09
N ALA A 237 18.68 1.02 -1.38
CA ALA A 237 17.39 0.36 -1.59
C ALA A 237 17.19 -0.78 -0.58
N THR A 238 15.93 -1.11 -0.30
CA THR A 238 15.52 -2.26 0.49
C THR A 238 14.31 -2.93 -0.16
N SER A 239 13.79 -4.00 0.43
CA SER A 239 12.59 -4.70 -0.01
C SER A 239 11.75 -5.17 1.17
N MET A 240 10.49 -5.51 0.94
CA MET A 240 9.64 -6.09 1.99
C MET A 240 10.28 -7.35 2.59
N HIS A 241 10.90 -8.20 1.75
CA HIS A 241 11.65 -9.37 2.20
C HIS A 241 12.80 -9.03 3.15
N LEU A 242 13.59 -7.99 2.84
CA LEU A 242 14.67 -7.53 3.72
C LEU A 242 14.16 -6.89 5.01
N GLN A 243 12.94 -6.36 5.00
CA GLN A 243 12.23 -5.89 6.19
C GLN A 243 11.54 -7.04 6.97
N GLY A 244 11.78 -8.30 6.59
CA GLY A 244 11.26 -9.48 7.29
C GLY A 244 9.82 -9.83 6.95
N VAL A 245 9.29 -9.32 5.83
CA VAL A 245 7.93 -9.56 5.36
C VAL A 245 7.94 -10.38 4.06
N GLU A 246 7.21 -11.49 4.05
CA GLU A 246 6.87 -12.19 2.82
C GLU A 246 5.57 -11.61 2.25
N ALA A 247 5.60 -11.13 1.02
CA ALA A 247 4.45 -10.52 0.36
C ALA A 247 4.35 -10.98 -1.09
N TYR A 248 3.14 -11.35 -1.51
CA TYR A 248 2.84 -11.67 -2.90
C TYR A 248 2.49 -10.39 -3.65
N ALA A 249 3.00 -10.25 -4.87
CA ALA A 249 2.80 -9.04 -5.66
C ALA A 249 1.33 -8.73 -5.91
N GLN A 250 0.49 -9.75 -6.07
CA GLN A 250 -0.96 -9.62 -6.23
C GLN A 250 -1.60 -8.98 -4.99
N ASP A 251 -1.29 -9.50 -3.81
CA ASP A 251 -1.83 -8.97 -2.56
C ASP A 251 -1.35 -7.53 -2.32
N VAL A 252 -0.08 -7.23 -2.59
CA VAL A 252 0.45 -5.86 -2.49
C VAL A 252 -0.27 -4.92 -3.46
N CYS A 253 -0.50 -5.34 -4.71
CA CYS A 253 -1.25 -4.58 -5.70
C CYS A 253 -2.66 -4.25 -5.19
N ASP A 254 -3.38 -5.24 -4.66
CA ASP A 254 -4.74 -5.06 -4.13
C ASP A 254 -4.76 -4.07 -2.96
N GLN A 255 -3.80 -4.15 -2.03
CA GLN A 255 -3.72 -3.20 -0.91
C GLN A 255 -3.38 -1.78 -1.38
N VAL A 256 -2.51 -1.62 -2.38
CA VAL A 256 -2.20 -0.31 -2.98
C VAL A 256 -3.42 0.27 -3.65
N LEU A 257 -4.16 -0.53 -4.43
CA LEU A 257 -5.35 -0.09 -5.14
C LEU A 257 -6.49 0.28 -4.20
N ALA A 258 -6.68 -0.45 -3.09
CA ALA A 258 -7.64 -0.11 -2.06
C ALA A 258 -7.33 1.25 -1.42
N ALA A 259 -6.08 1.47 -0.99
CA ALA A 259 -5.65 2.74 -0.43
C ALA A 259 -5.74 3.90 -1.44
N LEU A 260 -5.38 3.64 -2.70
CA LEU A 260 -5.44 4.63 -3.77
C LEU A 260 -6.88 5.05 -4.09
N SER A 261 -7.85 4.14 -4.06
CA SER A 261 -9.27 4.47 -4.25
C SER A 261 -9.77 5.50 -3.24
N GLU A 262 -9.45 5.32 -1.95
CA GLU A 262 -9.83 6.27 -0.91
C GLU A 262 -9.18 7.65 -1.14
N LEU A 263 -7.89 7.67 -1.46
CA LEU A 263 -7.13 8.91 -1.68
C LEU A 263 -7.61 9.66 -2.93
N LEU A 264 -7.94 8.95 -4.01
CA LEU A 264 -8.47 9.56 -5.23
C LEU A 264 -9.89 10.09 -5.01
N ALA A 265 -10.73 9.41 -4.22
CA ALA A 265 -12.05 9.92 -3.88
C ALA A 265 -11.97 11.26 -3.12
N MET A 266 -11.08 11.36 -2.13
CA MET A 266 -10.81 12.61 -1.40
C MET A 266 -10.27 13.71 -2.34
N PHE A 267 -9.39 13.34 -3.27
CA PHE A 267 -8.80 14.27 -4.24
C PHE A 267 -9.86 14.84 -5.20
N GLU A 268 -10.75 14.01 -5.71
CA GLU A 268 -11.86 14.47 -6.56
C GLU A 268 -12.88 15.31 -5.78
N ALA A 269 -13.07 15.01 -4.49
CA ALA A 269 -13.90 15.82 -3.58
C ALA A 269 -13.26 17.18 -3.22
N GLY A 270 -12.00 17.42 -3.59
CA GLY A 270 -11.29 18.66 -3.30
C GLY A 270 -10.83 18.79 -1.85
N GLU A 271 -10.65 17.67 -1.14
CA GLU A 271 -10.19 17.61 0.25
C GLU A 271 -8.66 17.78 0.37
N ASP A 272 -8.07 18.67 -0.43
CA ASP A 272 -6.62 18.84 -0.56
C ASP A 272 -5.93 19.13 0.78
N ALA A 273 -6.58 19.91 1.65
CA ALA A 273 -6.05 20.23 2.98
C ALA A 273 -5.86 18.97 3.84
N ALA A 274 -6.85 18.06 3.85
CA ALA A 274 -6.78 16.81 4.60
C ALA A 274 -5.75 15.84 3.99
N LEU A 275 -5.68 15.76 2.66
CA LEU A 275 -4.68 14.98 1.95
C LEU A 275 -3.25 15.44 2.26
N LEU A 276 -3.02 16.76 2.25
CA LEU A 276 -1.72 17.34 2.56
C LEU A 276 -1.38 17.18 4.05
N GLU A 277 -2.34 17.31 4.97
CA GLU A 277 -2.13 17.03 6.39
C GLU A 277 -1.70 15.57 6.61
N ARG A 278 -2.40 14.62 5.97
CA ARG A 278 -2.03 13.21 5.98
C ARG A 278 -0.62 13.01 5.43
N TYR A 279 -0.29 13.62 4.29
CA TYR A 279 1.05 13.52 3.70
C TYR A 279 2.14 14.07 4.65
N ARG A 280 1.91 15.24 5.27
CA ARG A 280 2.84 15.86 6.23
C ARG A 280 3.12 14.92 7.41
N SER A 281 2.09 14.26 7.95
CA SER A 281 2.24 13.30 9.05
C SER A 281 3.09 12.07 8.70
N LEU A 282 3.18 11.75 7.41
CA LEU A 282 3.94 10.60 6.89
C LEU A 282 5.30 11.01 6.30
N SER A 283 5.67 12.29 6.34
CA SER A 283 6.87 12.76 5.65
C SER A 283 8.16 12.36 6.37
N ALA A 284 9.11 11.77 5.64
CA ALA A 284 10.51 11.64 6.06
C ALA A 284 11.34 12.88 5.71
N THR A 285 10.83 13.80 4.90
CA THR A 285 11.57 14.96 4.41
C THR A 285 11.42 16.17 5.33
N LEU A 286 10.22 16.44 5.82
CA LEU A 286 9.94 17.62 6.63
C LEU A 286 10.76 17.62 7.93
N GLY A 287 11.22 18.82 8.31
CA GLY A 287 12.08 19.06 9.46
C GLY A 287 13.55 18.75 9.23
N ARG A 288 13.93 18.09 8.13
CA ARG A 288 15.34 17.76 7.82
C ARG A 288 16.03 18.86 7.05
N GLN A 289 17.36 18.90 7.18
CA GLN A 289 18.20 19.65 6.26
C GLN A 289 18.24 18.93 4.91
N VAL A 290 18.02 19.66 3.83
CA VAL A 290 17.93 19.10 2.48
C VAL A 290 18.74 19.90 1.47
N ARG A 291 19.14 19.22 0.40
CA ARG A 291 19.59 19.83 -0.85
C ARG A 291 18.63 19.39 -1.95
N ALA A 292 17.94 20.33 -2.56
CA ALA A 292 17.08 20.11 -3.70
C ALA A 292 17.80 20.52 -4.98
N HIS A 293 18.04 19.57 -5.88
CA HIS A 293 18.61 19.83 -7.19
C HIS A 293 17.52 20.31 -8.15
N THR A 294 17.58 21.59 -8.55
CA THR A 294 16.64 22.18 -9.51
C THR A 294 17.37 22.55 -10.81
N PRO A 295 16.65 22.74 -11.94
CA PRO A 295 17.26 23.21 -13.19
C PRO A 295 17.99 24.55 -13.07
N SER A 296 17.60 25.39 -12.11
CA SER A 296 18.17 26.71 -11.86
C SER A 296 19.32 26.69 -10.85
N GLY A 297 19.69 25.52 -10.32
CA GLY A 297 20.71 25.36 -9.29
C GLY A 297 20.19 24.67 -8.03
N ASP A 298 21.09 24.45 -7.08
CA ASP A 298 20.78 23.78 -5.82
C ASP A 298 20.13 24.73 -4.82
N VAL A 299 19.05 24.29 -4.18
CA VAL A 299 18.44 24.96 -3.03
C VAL A 299 18.78 24.16 -1.79
N ILE A 300 19.49 24.77 -0.84
CA ILE A 300 19.92 24.14 0.41
C ILE A 300 19.24 24.84 1.58
N GLY A 301 18.62 24.06 2.45
CA GLY A 301 17.88 24.61 3.59
C GLY A 301 17.14 23.54 4.36
N ARG A 302 16.34 23.95 5.33
CA ARG A 302 15.45 23.06 6.09
C ARG A 302 14.14 22.88 5.34
N ALA A 303 13.73 21.63 5.11
CA ALA A 303 12.41 21.32 4.56
C ALA A 303 11.34 21.70 5.60
N ALA A 304 10.63 22.80 5.35
CA ALA A 304 9.76 23.43 6.35
C ALA A 304 8.31 22.97 6.23
N ASP A 305 7.79 22.88 5.00
CA ASP A 305 6.40 22.52 4.74
C ASP A 305 6.20 21.96 3.33
N ILE A 306 4.99 21.47 3.05
CA ILE A 306 4.47 21.18 1.72
C ILE A 306 3.41 22.22 1.39
N ALA A 307 3.56 22.93 0.27
CA ALA A 307 2.62 23.93 -0.21
C ALA A 307 1.29 23.31 -0.66
N SER A 308 0.27 24.13 -0.92
CA SER A 308 -1.06 23.68 -1.32
C SER A 308 -1.08 22.91 -2.65
N ASP A 309 -0.09 23.14 -3.51
CA ASP A 309 0.11 22.44 -4.79
C ASP A 309 1.03 21.22 -4.67
N GLY A 310 1.46 20.86 -3.44
CA GLY A 310 2.39 19.75 -3.21
C GLY A 310 3.87 20.09 -3.35
N ALA A 311 4.22 21.34 -3.65
CA ALA A 311 5.63 21.78 -3.72
C ALA A 311 6.31 21.76 -2.35
N LEU A 312 7.62 21.49 -2.32
CA LEU A 312 8.40 21.53 -1.08
C LEU A 312 8.79 22.97 -0.75
N VAL A 313 8.47 23.41 0.46
CA VAL A 313 8.91 24.69 1.01
C VAL A 313 10.20 24.48 1.79
N ILE A 314 11.25 25.20 1.41
CA ILE A 314 12.59 25.12 2.00
C ILE A 314 12.94 26.47 2.63
N GLU A 315 13.20 26.47 3.94
CA GLU A 315 13.78 27.59 4.66
C GLU A 315 15.28 27.62 4.42
N THR A 316 15.75 28.64 3.70
CA THR A 316 17.16 28.92 3.41
C THR A 316 17.62 30.13 4.24
N ASP A 317 18.94 30.39 4.23
CA ASP A 317 19.50 31.58 4.87
C ASP A 317 19.04 32.89 4.22
N GLU A 318 18.56 32.83 2.98
CA GLU A 318 18.07 33.98 2.19
C GLU A 318 16.54 34.15 2.26
N GLY A 319 15.83 33.24 2.92
CA GLY A 319 14.37 33.26 3.06
C GLY A 319 13.72 31.93 2.70
N SER A 320 12.46 31.97 2.25
CA SER A 320 11.72 30.77 1.87
C SER A 320 11.78 30.55 0.36
N ALA A 321 12.13 29.32 -0.06
CA ALA A 321 12.12 28.88 -1.44
C ALA A 321 11.08 27.78 -1.65
N VAL A 322 10.30 27.86 -2.73
CA VAL A 322 9.29 26.85 -3.10
C VAL A 322 9.78 26.05 -4.30
N VAL A 323 9.84 24.72 -4.15
CA VAL A 323 10.37 23.81 -5.16
C VAL A 323 9.28 22.83 -5.60
N SER A 324 8.73 23.03 -6.79
CA SER A 324 7.64 22.18 -7.32
C SER A 324 8.11 20.82 -7.84
N ALA A 325 9.38 20.71 -8.26
CA ALA A 325 9.98 19.45 -8.68
C ALA A 325 11.51 19.50 -8.53
N ALA A 326 12.06 18.58 -7.76
CA ALA A 326 13.51 18.42 -7.62
C ALA A 326 13.87 16.99 -7.19
N ASP A 327 15.14 16.62 -7.36
CA ASP A 327 15.73 15.50 -6.64
C ASP A 327 16.23 16.01 -5.28
N VAL A 328 15.72 15.41 -4.19
CA VAL A 328 16.03 15.86 -2.82
C VAL A 328 16.93 14.87 -2.12
N ILE A 329 18.06 15.39 -1.64
CA ILE A 329 19.01 14.67 -0.80
C ILE A 329 18.84 15.17 0.63
N HIS A 330 18.59 14.25 1.56
CA HIS A 330 18.62 14.55 2.99
C HIS A 330 20.07 14.71 3.41
N LEU A 331 20.42 15.88 3.95
CA LEU A 331 21.74 16.15 4.48
C LEU A 331 21.81 15.62 5.91
N ARG A 332 22.91 14.92 6.23
CA ARG A 332 23.17 14.47 7.60
C ARG A 332 23.63 15.67 8.42
N ALA A 333 23.12 15.80 9.65
CA ALA A 333 23.73 16.70 10.60
C ALA A 333 25.16 16.24 10.86
N HIS A 334 26.12 17.15 10.73
CA HIS A 334 27.51 16.92 11.12
C HIS A 334 27.64 16.80 12.64
#